data_AF-A0A4Y3RJ62-F1
#
_entry.id   AF-A0A4Y3RJ62-F1
#
_cell.length_a   1.000
_cell.length_b   1.000
_cell.length_c   1.000
_cell.angle_alpha   90.00
_cell.angle_beta   90.00
_cell.angle_gamma   90.00
#
_symmetry.space_group_name_H-M   'P 1'
#
loop_
_entity.id
_entity.type
_entity.pdbx_description
1 polymer ?
#
loop_
_entity_poly.entity_id
_entity_poly.type
_entity_poly.pdbx_seq_one_letter_code
_entity_poly.pdbx_strand_id
1 'polypeptide(L)'
;MGWVVLFTLSIVAASLIGGRPAVADRWVAGPLMLDPIANGTLTRDQDAFDSYGAAVQGIESSGAVTKATPLDVAQGGDENGPGRELCHPTDVNETYLPTGFCWNAFDDATSAVSNVKPGGWHPQGLTASHDAGLETGGTYQGHNLVMSSWYYGVGWSSDPKTNLLLKDRFSRISIVDATGTPRNYGHVMLVKPTGNGATANYVPVEKIHADGLAWYQNYLYVANGGELQVYDIRHLWKMKAIADRTNIENNISSAWNHAWALPMVGRYYTAKQLDSRSCPGEQVCLSSLSVDRNDNSHNLVTGEYLEPNSGRTGHIARWPLDETTGLLAADSNNLVNMTDSHTTPLVGIQGVTKGDRWYYISAHCPAGYMGTDLETIYTCIYRAASNGVVLPLTRTPQMTQNLSYSTHSKRLWGLNEKDTIRTVFSLVPTAADSSIYLENDHIKLCASAESSLENGNRIIGQDCIEAQDERWVFEPTTDALGNTAYFLRNEYSGKCMGTGSKIDNGSGMIQWNCNGAIDEKWWYNETTRELKNAYSGKCLGIGSTAAPGTQLIQWTCNGAADEKWNRNPR
;
A
#
# COMPACT_ATOMS: atom_id res chain seq x y z
N MET A 1 61.46 41.97 6.76
CA MET A 1 60.44 41.41 7.66
C MET A 1 59.26 40.95 6.82
N GLY A 2 59.23 39.68 6.45
CA GLY A 2 58.14 39.07 5.68
C GLY A 2 57.89 37.69 6.26
N TRP A 3 56.73 37.53 6.88
CA TRP A 3 56.31 36.28 7.51
C TRP A 3 55.74 35.34 6.44
N VAL A 4 56.32 34.15 6.32
CA VAL A 4 55.73 33.02 5.60
C VAL A 4 55.16 32.08 6.65
N VAL A 5 53.84 31.93 6.68
CA VAL A 5 53.14 30.95 7.51
C VAL A 5 53.14 29.62 6.77
N LEU A 6 53.85 28.62 7.30
CA LEU A 6 53.75 27.22 6.88
C LEU A 6 52.46 26.62 7.46
N PHE A 7 51.53 26.21 6.60
CA PHE A 7 50.46 25.29 6.98
C PHE A 7 50.99 23.86 6.93
N THR A 8 51.15 23.25 8.11
CA THR A 8 51.38 21.80 8.26
C THR A 8 50.07 21.06 8.04
N LEU A 9 49.99 20.29 6.95
CA LEU A 9 48.89 19.37 6.68
C LEU A 9 49.03 18.15 7.59
N SER A 10 48.25 18.08 8.67
CA SER A 10 48.14 16.88 9.51
C SER A 10 47.13 15.93 8.87
N ILE A 11 47.62 14.86 8.23
CA ILE A 11 46.77 13.76 7.76
C ILE A 11 46.41 12.91 8.97
N VAL A 12 45.19 13.07 9.48
CA VAL A 12 44.58 12.09 10.39
C VAL A 12 44.13 10.92 9.53
N ALA A 13 44.85 9.80 9.61
CA ALA A 13 44.42 8.54 9.03
C ALA A 13 43.18 8.05 9.80
N ALA A 14 42.00 8.35 9.28
CA ALA A 14 40.77 7.71 9.73
C ALA A 14 40.89 6.22 9.42
N SER A 15 40.84 5.39 10.46
CA SER A 15 40.72 3.94 10.33
C SER A 15 39.38 3.64 9.66
N LEU A 16 39.39 3.45 8.34
CA LEU A 16 38.28 2.84 7.61
C LEU A 16 38.12 1.42 8.14
N ILE A 17 37.14 1.21 9.00
CA ILE A 17 36.52 -0.11 9.14
C ILE A 17 36.00 -0.42 7.75
N GLY A 18 36.64 -1.38 7.08
CA GLY A 18 36.24 -1.82 5.75
C GLY A 18 34.84 -2.41 5.82
N GLY A 19 33.82 -1.58 5.57
CA GLY A 19 32.53 -2.06 5.13
C GLY A 19 32.74 -2.81 3.81
N ARG A 20 32.18 -4.02 3.71
CA ARG A 20 32.06 -4.70 2.42
C ARG A 20 31.37 -3.72 1.45
N PRO A 21 31.81 -3.57 0.19
CA PRO A 21 31.06 -2.81 -0.77
C PRO A 21 29.66 -3.45 -0.88
N ALA A 22 28.62 -2.66 -0.63
CA ALA A 22 27.24 -3.10 -0.82
C ALA A 22 27.09 -3.54 -2.28
N VAL A 23 26.97 -4.84 -2.52
CA VAL A 23 26.53 -5.34 -3.81
C VAL A 23 25.04 -5.07 -3.84
N ALA A 24 24.60 -4.18 -4.74
CA ALA A 24 23.22 -3.76 -4.83
C ALA A 24 22.30 -4.99 -4.97
N ASP A 25 21.29 -5.09 -4.11
CA ASP A 25 20.12 -5.93 -4.36
C ASP A 25 19.74 -5.72 -5.84
N ARG A 26 19.75 -6.78 -6.65
CA ARG A 26 19.59 -6.67 -8.11
C ARG A 26 18.27 -6.00 -8.52
N TRP A 27 17.36 -5.84 -7.56
CA TRP A 27 16.05 -5.23 -7.72
C TRP A 27 15.99 -3.74 -7.33
N VAL A 28 17.13 -3.09 -7.07
CA VAL A 28 17.20 -1.64 -6.86
C VAL A 28 16.64 -0.87 -8.06
N ALA A 29 15.62 -0.05 -7.83
CA ALA A 29 15.03 0.79 -8.88
C ALA A 29 15.78 2.11 -9.09
N GLY A 30 16.54 2.58 -8.08
CA GLY A 30 17.22 3.88 -8.06
C GLY A 30 16.82 4.71 -6.84
N PRO A 31 17.26 5.98 -6.74
CA PRO A 31 17.00 6.81 -5.57
C PRO A 31 15.65 7.56 -5.64
N LEU A 32 15.01 7.74 -4.48
CA LEU A 32 13.88 8.66 -4.30
C LEU A 32 14.42 10.05 -3.94
N MET A 33 14.65 10.89 -4.95
CA MET A 33 15.40 12.14 -4.79
C MET A 33 14.46 13.28 -4.41
N LEU A 34 14.81 14.05 -3.37
CA LEU A 34 14.13 15.32 -3.09
C LEU A 34 14.19 16.22 -4.31
N ASP A 35 13.03 16.73 -4.69
CA ASP A 35 12.86 17.76 -5.69
C ASP A 35 12.24 18.98 -5.00
N PRO A 36 13.06 19.98 -4.62
CA PRO A 36 12.56 21.18 -3.97
C PRO A 36 11.82 22.13 -4.92
N ILE A 37 11.74 21.83 -6.23
CA ILE A 37 11.14 22.72 -7.24
C ILE A 37 10.29 21.92 -8.24
N ALA A 38 9.30 21.17 -7.77
CA ALA A 38 8.16 20.89 -8.65
C ALA A 38 7.31 22.17 -8.71
N ASN A 39 7.07 22.72 -9.91
CA ASN A 39 6.23 23.91 -10.16
C ASN A 39 4.72 23.70 -9.82
N GLY A 40 4.38 22.79 -8.89
CA GLY A 40 3.01 22.42 -8.58
C GLY A 40 2.45 23.22 -7.42
N THR A 41 1.35 23.92 -7.68
CA THR A 41 0.46 24.48 -6.66
C THR A 41 -0.93 23.90 -6.87
N LEU A 42 -1.67 23.72 -5.78
CA LEU A 42 -3.10 23.49 -5.86
C LEU A 42 -3.81 24.84 -5.67
N THR A 43 -4.73 25.17 -6.55
CA THR A 43 -5.61 26.32 -6.39
C THR A 43 -6.91 25.86 -5.72
N ARG A 44 -7.30 26.51 -4.63
CA ARG A 44 -8.60 26.33 -3.99
C ARG A 44 -9.67 27.03 -4.82
N ASP A 45 -10.67 26.27 -5.27
CA ASP A 45 -11.83 26.83 -5.97
C ASP A 45 -12.80 27.44 -4.94
N GLN A 46 -12.56 28.71 -4.57
CA GLN A 46 -13.36 29.40 -3.55
C GLN A 46 -14.85 29.45 -3.93
N ASP A 47 -15.17 29.65 -5.22
CA ASP A 47 -16.55 29.66 -5.71
C ASP A 47 -17.25 28.31 -5.46
N ALA A 48 -16.53 27.20 -5.64
CA ALA A 48 -17.07 25.87 -5.34
C ALA A 48 -17.33 25.70 -3.82
N PHE A 49 -16.41 26.14 -2.96
CA PHE A 49 -16.61 26.08 -1.50
C PHE A 49 -17.82 26.90 -1.04
N ASP A 50 -18.00 28.10 -1.62
CA ASP A 50 -19.08 28.99 -1.22
C ASP A 50 -20.44 28.51 -1.77
N SER A 51 -20.50 28.14 -3.06
CA SER A 51 -21.76 27.77 -3.72
C SER A 51 -22.29 26.39 -3.29
N TYR A 52 -21.41 25.40 -3.10
CA TYR A 52 -21.84 24.06 -2.70
C TYR A 52 -22.33 24.02 -1.25
N GLY A 53 -21.71 24.78 -0.34
CA GLY A 53 -22.17 24.90 1.03
C GLY A 53 -23.61 25.44 1.14
N ALA A 54 -23.94 26.48 0.37
CA ALA A 54 -25.29 27.05 0.33
C ALA A 54 -26.35 26.07 -0.21
N ALA A 55 -25.98 25.27 -1.22
CA ALA A 55 -26.84 24.23 -1.78
C ALA A 55 -27.09 23.10 -0.77
N VAL A 56 -26.02 22.60 -0.13
CA VAL A 56 -26.10 21.56 0.91
C VAL A 56 -27.02 21.98 2.05
N GLN A 57 -26.87 23.22 2.55
CA GLN A 57 -27.74 23.75 3.60
C GLN A 57 -29.21 23.82 3.18
N GLY A 58 -29.48 24.24 1.94
CA GLY A 58 -30.84 24.29 1.38
C GLY A 58 -31.49 22.89 1.29
N ILE A 59 -30.73 21.90 0.83
CA ILE A 59 -31.18 20.50 0.74
C ILE A 59 -31.49 19.94 2.13
N GLU A 60 -30.60 20.11 3.10
CA GLU A 60 -30.80 19.60 4.46
C GLU A 60 -31.99 20.27 5.14
N SER A 61 -32.19 21.58 4.91
CA SER A 61 -33.32 22.35 5.45
C SER A 61 -34.67 21.98 4.82
N SER A 62 -34.67 21.45 3.59
CA SER A 62 -35.90 21.05 2.90
C SER A 62 -36.54 19.78 3.49
N GLY A 63 -35.79 18.99 4.25
CA GLY A 63 -36.21 17.67 4.72
C GLY A 63 -36.28 16.61 3.60
N ALA A 64 -35.70 16.89 2.43
CA ALA A 64 -35.61 15.92 1.32
C ALA A 64 -34.67 14.76 1.64
N VAL A 65 -33.72 14.93 2.56
CA VAL A 65 -32.73 13.93 3.00
C VAL A 65 -32.69 13.85 4.52
N THR A 66 -32.11 12.78 5.07
CA THR A 66 -31.79 12.67 6.49
C THR A 66 -30.27 12.52 6.66
N LYS A 67 -29.67 13.21 7.64
CA LYS A 67 -28.25 13.05 7.92
C LYS A 67 -27.93 11.65 8.45
N ALA A 68 -26.78 11.13 8.07
CA ALA A 68 -26.25 9.84 8.48
C ALA A 68 -24.76 9.96 8.83
N THR A 69 -24.20 8.90 9.40
CA THR A 69 -22.77 8.76 9.67
C THR A 69 -22.16 7.67 8.79
N PRO A 70 -20.82 7.66 8.60
CA PRO A 70 -20.13 6.54 7.99
C PRO A 70 -20.48 5.17 8.59
N LEU A 71 -20.68 5.11 9.90
CA LEU A 71 -21.07 3.87 10.58
C LEU A 71 -22.49 3.43 10.20
N ASP A 72 -23.44 4.37 10.08
CA ASP A 72 -24.80 4.06 9.60
C ASP A 72 -24.79 3.44 8.20
N VAL A 73 -23.89 3.88 7.32
CA VAL A 73 -23.72 3.30 5.97
C VAL A 73 -23.18 1.89 6.06
N ALA A 74 -22.08 1.69 6.81
CA ALA A 74 -21.46 0.39 6.95
C ALA A 74 -22.42 -0.64 7.55
N GLN A 75 -23.17 -0.25 8.59
CA GLN A 75 -24.17 -1.09 9.25
C GLN A 75 -25.48 -1.23 8.46
N GLY A 76 -25.78 -0.29 7.57
CA GLY A 76 -26.90 -0.38 6.62
C GLY A 76 -26.76 -1.56 5.67
N GLY A 77 -25.51 -1.99 5.40
CA GLY A 77 -25.20 -3.17 4.60
C GLY A 77 -25.41 -2.98 3.10
N ASP A 78 -24.89 -3.92 2.32
CA ASP A 78 -25.11 -4.02 0.88
C ASP A 78 -26.19 -5.04 0.60
N GLU A 79 -27.02 -4.77 -0.42
CA GLU A 79 -28.10 -5.66 -0.81
C GLU A 79 -27.61 -7.03 -1.32
N ASN A 80 -26.37 -7.11 -1.79
CA ASN A 80 -25.74 -8.36 -2.23
C ASN A 80 -24.98 -9.08 -1.11
N GLY A 81 -25.09 -8.60 0.13
CA GLY A 81 -24.51 -9.22 1.33
C GLY A 81 -23.18 -8.62 1.77
N PRO A 82 -22.64 -9.09 2.92
CA PRO A 82 -21.43 -8.53 3.52
C PRO A 82 -20.16 -8.93 2.77
N GLY A 83 -19.06 -8.28 3.13
CA GLY A 83 -17.72 -8.70 2.74
C GLY A 83 -17.40 -10.10 3.25
N ARG A 84 -16.46 -10.75 2.56
CA ARG A 84 -16.01 -12.11 2.88
C ARG A 84 -14.67 -12.05 3.58
N GLU A 85 -14.35 -13.08 4.35
CA GLU A 85 -12.98 -13.30 4.79
C GLU A 85 -12.04 -13.34 3.59
N LEU A 86 -10.74 -13.10 3.84
CA LEU A 86 -9.72 -13.12 2.81
C LEU A 86 -9.82 -14.41 1.97
N CYS A 87 -10.25 -14.25 0.72
CA CYS A 87 -10.72 -15.32 -0.16
C CYS A 87 -9.86 -15.50 -1.41
N HIS A 88 -8.95 -14.56 -1.65
CA HIS A 88 -7.98 -14.60 -2.74
C HIS A 88 -6.57 -14.48 -2.16
N PRO A 89 -5.54 -15.00 -2.84
CA PRO A 89 -4.15 -14.79 -2.45
C PRO A 89 -3.81 -13.30 -2.40
N THR A 90 -3.07 -12.88 -1.37
CA THR A 90 -2.55 -11.51 -1.29
C THR A 90 -1.28 -11.32 -2.10
N ASP A 91 -0.62 -12.41 -2.51
CA ASP A 91 0.71 -12.40 -3.15
C ASP A 91 1.82 -11.71 -2.34
N VAL A 92 1.51 -11.28 -1.11
CA VAL A 92 2.43 -10.68 -0.16
C VAL A 92 3.26 -11.76 0.51
N ASN A 93 4.56 -11.53 0.61
CA ASN A 93 5.45 -12.39 1.37
C ASN A 93 5.01 -12.44 2.85
N GLU A 94 4.86 -13.66 3.35
CA GLU A 94 4.37 -13.96 4.70
C GLU A 94 5.23 -13.39 5.84
N THR A 95 6.51 -13.05 5.61
CA THR A 95 7.33 -12.32 6.61
C THR A 95 6.76 -10.95 6.96
N TYR A 96 5.94 -10.37 6.08
CA TYR A 96 5.24 -9.11 6.30
C TYR A 96 3.84 -9.29 6.90
N LEU A 97 3.50 -10.48 7.39
CA LEU A 97 2.27 -10.77 8.15
C LEU A 97 0.98 -10.33 7.43
N PRO A 98 0.74 -10.81 6.19
CA PRO A 98 -0.40 -10.37 5.40
C PRO A 98 -1.74 -10.74 6.06
N THR A 99 -2.72 -9.85 5.96
CA THR A 99 -4.13 -10.14 6.25
C THR A 99 -5.04 -9.25 5.40
N GLY A 100 -6.34 -9.42 5.48
CA GLY A 100 -7.25 -8.62 4.68
C GLY A 100 -8.67 -9.17 4.64
N PHE A 101 -9.39 -8.80 3.59
CA PHE A 101 -10.72 -9.28 3.30
C PHE A 101 -11.07 -9.14 1.83
N CYS A 102 -12.13 -9.83 1.43
CA CYS A 102 -12.71 -9.71 0.10
C CYS A 102 -14.02 -8.93 0.14
N TRP A 103 -14.35 -8.29 -0.98
CA TRP A 103 -15.69 -7.78 -1.22
C TRP A 103 -16.71 -8.92 -1.32
N ASN A 104 -18.01 -8.61 -1.32
CA ASN A 104 -19.03 -9.60 -1.65
C ASN A 104 -18.85 -10.11 -3.10
N ALA A 105 -19.49 -11.21 -3.46
CA ALA A 105 -19.28 -11.85 -4.76
C ALA A 105 -19.64 -10.94 -5.95
N PHE A 106 -20.57 -10.02 -5.78
CA PHE A 106 -20.99 -9.10 -6.82
C PHE A 106 -19.92 -8.02 -7.07
N ASP A 107 -19.46 -7.36 -6.01
CA ASP A 107 -18.43 -6.31 -6.11
C ASP A 107 -17.04 -6.86 -6.44
N ASP A 108 -16.78 -8.13 -6.15
CA ASP A 108 -15.57 -8.82 -6.57
C ASP A 108 -15.55 -9.04 -8.10
N ALA A 109 -16.71 -9.33 -8.70
CA ALA A 109 -16.83 -9.68 -10.13
C ALA A 109 -17.29 -8.53 -11.04
N THR A 110 -17.73 -7.40 -10.49
CA THR A 110 -18.26 -6.28 -11.29
C THR A 110 -17.18 -5.66 -12.17
N SER A 111 -17.46 -5.45 -13.46
CA SER A 111 -16.46 -5.06 -14.44
C SER A 111 -17.07 -4.26 -15.57
N ALA A 112 -16.43 -3.14 -15.92
CA ALA A 112 -16.83 -2.31 -17.05
C ALA A 112 -16.74 -3.04 -18.40
N VAL A 113 -15.87 -4.07 -18.52
CA VAL A 113 -15.62 -4.80 -19.77
C VAL A 113 -16.35 -6.14 -19.86
N SER A 114 -17.32 -6.40 -18.98
CA SER A 114 -18.07 -7.65 -18.99
C SER A 114 -18.89 -7.80 -20.27
N ASN A 115 -18.69 -8.93 -20.96
CA ASN A 115 -19.45 -9.33 -22.15
C ASN A 115 -20.88 -9.81 -21.82
N VAL A 116 -21.20 -9.99 -20.53
CA VAL A 116 -22.50 -10.53 -20.07
C VAL A 116 -23.46 -9.43 -19.63
N LYS A 117 -22.94 -8.34 -19.03
CA LYS A 117 -23.71 -7.15 -18.67
C LYS A 117 -22.84 -5.92 -18.90
N PRO A 118 -23.20 -5.00 -19.82
CA PRO A 118 -22.39 -3.81 -20.06
C PRO A 118 -22.39 -2.91 -18.82
N GLY A 119 -21.20 -2.73 -18.26
CA GLY A 119 -20.89 -1.77 -17.22
C GLY A 119 -20.75 -2.33 -15.81
N GLY A 120 -19.87 -1.71 -15.04
CA GLY A 120 -19.47 -2.18 -13.73
C GLY A 120 -18.57 -1.21 -12.97
N TRP A 121 -18.38 -1.52 -11.69
CA TRP A 121 -17.61 -0.72 -10.75
C TRP A 121 -16.16 -1.21 -10.64
N HIS A 122 -15.23 -0.30 -10.40
CA HIS A 122 -13.82 -0.60 -10.21
C HIS A 122 -13.24 0.21 -9.04
N PRO A 123 -12.64 -0.44 -8.03
CA PRO A 123 -12.08 0.28 -6.90
C PRO A 123 -10.75 0.92 -7.30
N GLN A 124 -10.45 2.08 -6.72
CA GLN A 124 -9.22 2.85 -6.99
C GLN A 124 -8.57 3.31 -5.69
N GLY A 125 -9.21 4.24 -4.98
CA GLY A 125 -8.71 4.82 -3.73
C GLY A 125 -8.99 3.95 -2.50
N LEU A 126 -8.17 4.10 -1.47
CA LEU A 126 -8.29 3.42 -0.17
C LEU A 126 -7.84 4.36 0.96
N THR A 127 -8.65 4.47 2.00
CA THR A 127 -8.32 5.11 3.28
C THR A 127 -9.02 4.37 4.41
N ALA A 128 -8.72 4.72 5.66
CA ALA A 128 -9.40 4.14 6.81
C ALA A 128 -9.52 5.13 7.97
N SER A 129 -10.27 4.77 9.00
CA SER A 129 -10.49 5.58 10.20
C SER A 129 -9.19 5.98 10.91
N HIS A 130 -8.10 5.23 10.72
CA HIS A 130 -6.79 5.60 11.26
C HIS A 130 -6.19 6.85 10.62
N ASP A 131 -6.57 7.18 9.38
CA ASP A 131 -6.13 8.41 8.70
C ASP A 131 -6.90 9.63 9.25
N ALA A 132 -8.17 9.43 9.59
CA ALA A 132 -9.08 10.50 10.01
C ALA A 132 -8.58 11.24 11.27
N GLY A 133 -8.03 10.50 12.23
CA GLY A 133 -7.57 11.03 13.52
C GLY A 133 -8.68 11.65 14.37
N LEU A 134 -9.90 11.13 14.28
CA LEU A 134 -11.04 11.58 15.08
C LEU A 134 -11.08 10.97 16.48
N GLU A 135 -10.58 9.75 16.65
CA GLU A 135 -10.54 9.05 17.95
C GLU A 135 -9.15 8.46 18.21
N THR A 136 -8.80 8.38 19.50
CA THR A 136 -7.57 7.71 19.94
C THR A 136 -7.57 6.25 19.47
N GLY A 137 -6.45 5.79 18.90
CA GLY A 137 -6.33 4.44 18.36
C GLY A 137 -6.79 4.29 16.91
N GLY A 138 -7.23 5.36 16.25
CA GLY A 138 -7.54 5.35 14.82
C GLY A 138 -8.89 4.73 14.46
N THR A 139 -9.87 4.83 15.36
CA THR A 139 -11.23 4.33 15.15
C THR A 139 -12.20 5.46 14.82
N TYR A 140 -13.41 5.10 14.40
CA TYR A 140 -14.55 5.99 14.25
C TYR A 140 -15.74 5.38 14.98
N GLN A 141 -16.24 6.06 16.01
CA GLN A 141 -17.27 5.58 16.93
C GLN A 141 -16.94 4.22 17.55
N GLY A 142 -15.65 3.95 17.81
CA GLY A 142 -15.16 2.66 18.31
C GLY A 142 -15.02 1.55 17.25
N HIS A 143 -15.25 1.84 15.97
CA HIS A 143 -15.10 0.89 14.87
C HIS A 143 -13.89 1.21 13.97
N ASN A 144 -13.24 0.17 13.43
CA ASN A 144 -12.25 0.30 12.38
C ASN A 144 -12.97 0.37 11.03
N LEU A 145 -13.13 1.57 10.49
CA LEU A 145 -13.77 1.75 9.19
C LEU A 145 -12.73 1.79 8.07
N VAL A 146 -12.98 1.06 7.00
CA VAL A 146 -12.18 1.11 5.76
C VAL A 146 -13.06 1.68 4.65
N MET A 147 -12.53 2.65 3.91
CA MET A 147 -13.25 3.28 2.79
C MET A 147 -12.50 3.11 1.48
N SER A 148 -13.25 2.88 0.41
CA SER A 148 -12.68 2.78 -0.94
C SER A 148 -13.49 3.59 -1.93
N SER A 149 -12.83 4.34 -2.80
CA SER A 149 -13.47 4.99 -3.95
C SER A 149 -13.56 4.03 -5.13
N TRP A 150 -14.62 4.18 -5.91
CA TRP A 150 -14.88 3.37 -7.09
C TRP A 150 -15.30 4.27 -8.25
N TYR A 151 -14.93 3.90 -9.47
CA TYR A 151 -15.54 4.46 -10.67
C TYR A 151 -16.47 3.45 -11.34
N TYR A 152 -17.50 3.95 -12.01
CA TYR A 152 -18.38 3.15 -12.85
C TYR A 152 -18.05 3.38 -14.32
N GLY A 153 -17.83 2.30 -15.06
CA GLY A 153 -17.57 2.30 -16.49
C GLY A 153 -18.58 1.48 -17.30
N VAL A 154 -18.70 1.71 -18.61
CA VAL A 154 -19.51 0.90 -19.55
C VAL A 154 -18.73 0.57 -20.82
N GLY A 155 -18.39 -0.71 -21.00
CA GLY A 155 -17.75 -1.26 -22.19
C GLY A 155 -16.29 -0.85 -22.38
N TRP A 156 -15.60 -1.54 -23.29
CA TRP A 156 -14.37 -1.04 -23.91
C TRP A 156 -14.68 -0.73 -25.38
N SER A 157 -14.89 0.54 -25.72
CA SER A 157 -14.92 0.94 -27.13
C SER A 157 -13.48 1.17 -27.60
N SER A 158 -13.09 0.59 -28.74
CA SER A 158 -11.79 0.89 -29.37
C SER A 158 -11.68 2.34 -29.90
N ASP A 159 -12.74 3.14 -29.80
CA ASP A 159 -12.75 4.55 -30.19
C ASP A 159 -12.43 5.48 -28.99
N PRO A 160 -11.22 6.07 -28.93
CA PRO A 160 -10.77 6.89 -27.79
C PRO A 160 -11.58 8.16 -27.56
N LYS A 161 -12.43 8.62 -28.50
CA LYS A 161 -13.23 9.86 -28.34
C LYS A 161 -14.62 9.61 -27.77
N THR A 162 -15.22 8.45 -28.03
CA THR A 162 -16.54 8.07 -27.47
C THR A 162 -16.41 7.27 -26.17
N ASN A 163 -15.23 6.70 -25.89
CA ASN A 163 -14.99 5.80 -24.75
C ASN A 163 -14.77 6.53 -23.39
N LEU A 164 -14.26 7.77 -23.38
CA LEU A 164 -13.98 8.48 -22.11
C LEU A 164 -15.24 8.83 -21.30
N LEU A 165 -16.36 9.14 -21.97
CA LEU A 165 -17.62 9.50 -21.30
C LEU A 165 -18.29 8.31 -20.60
N LEU A 166 -17.99 7.09 -21.04
CA LEU A 166 -18.58 5.88 -20.49
C LEU A 166 -17.64 5.15 -19.53
N LYS A 167 -16.32 5.31 -19.62
CA LYS A 167 -15.33 4.61 -18.79
C LYS A 167 -15.32 5.09 -17.34
N ASP A 168 -15.44 6.40 -17.12
CA ASP A 168 -15.29 7.06 -15.81
C ASP A 168 -16.56 7.85 -15.47
N ARG A 169 -17.72 7.21 -15.66
CA ARG A 169 -18.99 7.93 -15.73
C ARG A 169 -19.42 8.48 -14.38
N PHE A 170 -19.34 7.67 -13.33
CA PHE A 170 -19.78 8.03 -11.97
C PHE A 170 -18.79 7.51 -10.94
N SER A 171 -18.86 8.03 -9.71
CA SER A 171 -18.10 7.49 -8.59
C SER A 171 -18.96 7.28 -7.34
N ARG A 172 -18.56 6.27 -6.55
CA ARG A 172 -19.12 5.97 -5.23
C ARG A 172 -18.00 5.69 -4.23
N ILE A 173 -18.31 5.81 -2.95
CA ILE A 173 -17.46 5.35 -1.84
C ILE A 173 -18.12 4.13 -1.19
N SER A 174 -17.37 3.05 -1.01
CA SER A 174 -17.77 1.93 -0.16
C SER A 174 -17.21 2.13 1.24
N ILE A 175 -18.03 1.98 2.27
CA ILE A 175 -17.63 2.12 3.68
C ILE A 175 -17.84 0.77 4.38
N VAL A 176 -16.76 0.17 4.84
CA VAL A 176 -16.71 -1.16 5.47
C VAL A 176 -16.45 -1.01 6.96
N ASP A 177 -17.24 -1.69 7.79
CA ASP A 177 -16.87 -1.96 9.19
C ASP A 177 -15.94 -3.19 9.22
N ALA A 178 -14.65 -2.94 9.39
CA ALA A 178 -13.60 -3.94 9.43
C ALA A 178 -13.25 -4.40 10.85
N THR A 179 -14.03 -3.98 11.87
CA THR A 179 -13.77 -4.28 13.28
C THR A 179 -13.90 -5.78 13.59
N GLY A 180 -14.83 -6.46 12.93
CA GLY A 180 -15.11 -7.86 13.16
C GLY A 180 -15.74 -8.54 11.96
N THR A 181 -16.36 -9.69 12.21
CA THR A 181 -17.02 -10.51 11.21
C THR A 181 -18.50 -10.67 11.56
N PRO A 182 -19.43 -10.61 10.59
CA PRO A 182 -19.20 -10.34 9.16
C PRO A 182 -18.81 -8.88 8.90
N ARG A 183 -18.10 -8.64 7.79
CA ARG A 183 -17.65 -7.29 7.39
C ARG A 183 -18.76 -6.57 6.64
N ASN A 184 -19.67 -5.95 7.38
CA ASN A 184 -20.76 -5.20 6.78
C ASN A 184 -20.23 -3.94 6.09
N TYR A 185 -20.77 -3.62 4.93
CA TYR A 185 -20.43 -2.40 4.22
C TYR A 185 -21.60 -1.90 3.40
N GLY A 186 -21.59 -0.61 3.08
CA GLY A 186 -22.57 0.01 2.18
C GLY A 186 -21.91 0.97 1.20
N HIS A 187 -22.67 1.41 0.20
CA HIS A 187 -22.20 2.27 -0.87
C HIS A 187 -22.83 3.66 -0.83
N VAL A 188 -22.01 4.68 -1.07
CA VAL A 188 -22.39 6.10 -1.05
C VAL A 188 -22.12 6.72 -2.41
N MET A 189 -23.16 7.20 -3.08
CA MET A 189 -23.01 7.89 -4.36
C MET A 189 -22.39 9.28 -4.15
N LEU A 190 -21.38 9.63 -4.96
CA LEU A 190 -20.84 10.99 -4.95
C LEU A 190 -21.73 11.91 -5.80
N VAL A 191 -22.16 13.04 -5.22
CA VAL A 191 -23.05 14.00 -5.88
C VAL A 191 -22.48 15.41 -5.85
N LYS A 192 -22.80 16.19 -6.88
CA LYS A 192 -22.44 17.61 -6.99
C LYS A 192 -23.67 18.46 -6.69
N PRO A 193 -23.64 19.32 -5.66
CA PRO A 193 -24.75 20.23 -5.36
C PRO A 193 -24.99 21.24 -6.48
N THR A 194 -26.24 21.66 -6.62
CA THR A 194 -26.71 22.68 -7.58
C THR A 194 -27.77 23.58 -6.92
N GLY A 195 -27.96 24.78 -7.46
CA GLY A 195 -28.93 25.74 -6.91
C GLY A 195 -28.55 26.23 -5.50
N ASN A 196 -29.50 26.85 -4.81
CA ASN A 196 -29.36 27.29 -3.42
C ASN A 196 -30.75 27.49 -2.77
N GLY A 197 -30.79 27.53 -1.43
CA GLY A 197 -32.02 27.78 -0.69
C GLY A 197 -33.17 26.87 -1.15
N ALA A 198 -34.29 27.46 -1.59
CA ALA A 198 -35.46 26.72 -2.07
C ALA A 198 -35.27 26.01 -3.43
N THR A 199 -34.23 26.39 -4.20
CA THR A 199 -33.89 25.76 -5.49
C THR A 199 -32.78 24.73 -5.37
N ALA A 200 -32.30 24.46 -4.16
CA ALA A 200 -31.17 23.57 -3.93
C ALA A 200 -31.49 22.13 -4.37
N ASN A 201 -30.57 21.55 -5.11
CA ASN A 201 -30.66 20.21 -5.68
C ASN A 201 -29.25 19.62 -5.87
N TYR A 202 -29.13 18.48 -6.52
CA TYR A 202 -27.84 17.88 -6.83
C TYR A 202 -27.93 17.01 -8.08
N VAL A 203 -26.78 16.75 -8.68
CA VAL A 203 -26.57 15.88 -9.85
C VAL A 203 -25.46 14.89 -9.53
N PRO A 204 -25.29 13.77 -10.26
CA PRO A 204 -24.17 12.88 -10.00
C PRO A 204 -22.86 13.59 -10.33
N VAL A 205 -21.77 13.20 -9.64
CA VAL A 205 -20.44 13.57 -10.10
C VAL A 205 -20.12 12.73 -11.34
N GLU A 206 -19.83 13.41 -12.45
CA GLU A 206 -19.53 12.79 -13.75
C GLU A 206 -18.06 12.97 -14.12
N LYS A 207 -17.54 12.13 -15.02
CA LYS A 207 -16.15 12.14 -15.48
C LYS A 207 -15.15 12.03 -14.33
N ILE A 208 -15.31 10.97 -13.55
CA ILE A 208 -14.54 10.73 -12.35
C ILE A 208 -13.98 9.31 -12.34
N HIS A 209 -12.66 9.22 -12.27
CA HIS A 209 -11.96 7.96 -12.06
C HIS A 209 -11.75 7.67 -10.56
N ALA A 210 -11.67 8.74 -9.74
CA ALA A 210 -11.46 8.66 -8.30
C ALA A 210 -10.17 7.90 -7.91
N ASP A 211 -9.07 8.24 -8.61
CA ASP A 211 -7.74 7.62 -8.54
C ASP A 211 -7.21 7.42 -7.11
N GLY A 212 -7.56 8.32 -6.18
CA GLY A 212 -7.12 8.25 -4.79
C GLY A 212 -8.20 8.70 -3.81
N LEU A 213 -8.13 8.20 -2.58
CA LEU A 213 -9.03 8.54 -1.48
C LEU A 213 -8.24 8.74 -0.20
N ALA A 214 -8.48 9.85 0.50
CA ALA A 214 -7.89 10.11 1.82
C ALA A 214 -8.94 10.66 2.77
N TRP A 215 -8.96 10.16 4.01
CA TRP A 215 -9.81 10.64 5.08
C TRP A 215 -8.99 11.40 6.11
N TYR A 216 -9.30 12.68 6.29
CA TYR A 216 -8.67 13.51 7.30
C TYR A 216 -9.72 14.34 8.05
N GLN A 217 -9.80 14.14 9.37
CA GLN A 217 -10.84 14.69 10.24
C GLN A 217 -12.25 14.45 9.67
N ASN A 218 -13.00 15.50 9.34
CA ASN A 218 -14.34 15.40 8.78
C ASN A 218 -14.35 15.32 7.25
N TYR A 219 -13.20 15.39 6.59
CA TYR A 219 -13.12 15.52 5.15
C TYR A 219 -12.63 14.25 4.47
N LEU A 220 -13.35 13.85 3.42
CA LEU A 220 -12.85 12.91 2.42
C LEU A 220 -12.36 13.71 1.22
N TYR A 221 -11.15 13.39 0.79
CA TYR A 221 -10.54 13.92 -0.41
C TYR A 221 -10.52 12.83 -1.47
N VAL A 222 -10.98 13.16 -2.68
CA VAL A 222 -11.00 12.24 -3.82
C VAL A 222 -10.16 12.84 -4.94
N ALA A 223 -9.07 12.18 -5.30
CA ALA A 223 -8.20 12.59 -6.38
C ALA A 223 -8.75 12.13 -7.73
N ASN A 224 -8.70 12.99 -8.74
CA ASN A 224 -9.22 12.72 -10.09
C ASN A 224 -8.35 13.43 -11.14
N GLY A 225 -7.10 13.00 -11.30
CA GLY A 225 -6.13 13.67 -12.18
C GLY A 225 -5.76 15.06 -11.68
N GLY A 226 -6.11 16.11 -12.43
CA GLY A 226 -5.85 17.50 -12.07
C GLY A 226 -6.80 18.11 -11.03
N GLU A 227 -7.84 17.38 -10.60
CA GLU A 227 -8.84 17.83 -9.62
C GLU A 227 -8.72 17.03 -8.30
N LEU A 228 -8.87 17.73 -7.18
CA LEU A 228 -9.01 17.16 -5.85
C LEU A 228 -10.37 17.57 -5.28
N GLN A 229 -11.31 16.64 -5.26
CA GLN A 229 -12.66 16.88 -4.75
C GLN A 229 -12.69 16.74 -3.23
N VAL A 230 -13.48 17.59 -2.56
CA VAL A 230 -13.61 17.61 -1.11
C VAL A 230 -15.04 17.32 -0.72
N TYR A 231 -15.21 16.36 0.17
CA TYR A 231 -16.48 15.95 0.74
C TYR A 231 -16.41 16.03 2.26
N ASP A 232 -17.49 16.40 2.91
CA ASP A 232 -17.56 16.48 4.36
C ASP A 232 -18.54 15.43 4.88
N ILE A 233 -18.04 14.49 5.67
CA ILE A 233 -18.82 13.34 6.16
C ILE A 233 -19.99 13.75 7.06
N ARG A 234 -20.01 14.99 7.57
CA ARG A 234 -21.13 15.55 8.35
C ARG A 234 -22.34 15.88 7.49
N HIS A 235 -22.17 15.85 6.17
CA HIS A 235 -23.22 16.04 5.15
C HIS A 235 -23.56 14.73 4.42
N LEU A 236 -23.22 13.58 5.00
CA LEU A 236 -23.66 12.29 4.48
C LEU A 236 -25.18 12.15 4.63
N TRP A 237 -25.84 11.74 3.54
CA TRP A 237 -27.30 11.72 3.45
C TRP A 237 -27.85 10.33 3.22
N LYS A 238 -28.92 9.98 3.95
CA LYS A 238 -29.84 8.90 3.61
C LYS A 238 -30.90 9.40 2.64
N MET A 239 -31.05 8.71 1.52
CA MET A 239 -32.04 9.00 0.48
C MET A 239 -33.44 8.54 0.91
N LYS A 240 -34.48 9.21 0.39
CA LYS A 240 -35.88 8.79 0.60
C LYS A 240 -36.28 7.63 -0.32
N ALA A 241 -35.65 7.51 -1.47
CA ALA A 241 -35.93 6.46 -2.44
C ALA A 241 -34.64 5.92 -3.07
N ILE A 242 -34.65 4.62 -3.37
CA ILE A 242 -33.67 3.95 -4.22
C ILE A 242 -34.23 3.96 -5.64
N ALA A 243 -33.69 4.81 -6.51
CA ALA A 243 -34.14 4.98 -7.89
C ALA A 243 -32.96 5.36 -8.80
N ASP A 244 -33.08 5.11 -10.10
CA ASP A 244 -32.06 5.32 -11.13
C ASP A 244 -31.82 6.80 -11.50
N ARG A 245 -32.52 7.73 -10.84
CA ARG A 245 -32.34 9.18 -10.97
C ARG A 245 -31.51 9.73 -9.81
N THR A 246 -30.84 10.85 -10.06
CA THR A 246 -30.02 11.55 -9.06
C THR A 246 -30.43 13.01 -9.00
N ASN A 247 -31.41 13.30 -8.15
CA ASN A 247 -31.95 14.61 -7.88
C ASN A 247 -32.97 14.54 -6.73
N ILE A 248 -33.48 15.72 -6.35
CA ILE A 248 -34.70 15.88 -5.57
C ILE A 248 -35.83 16.26 -6.52
N GLU A 249 -36.95 15.55 -6.42
CA GLU A 249 -38.19 15.86 -7.13
C GLU A 249 -39.37 15.56 -6.22
N ASN A 250 -40.33 16.48 -6.13
CA ASN A 250 -41.49 16.36 -5.25
C ASN A 250 -41.11 15.99 -3.79
N ASN A 251 -40.00 16.57 -3.30
CA ASN A 251 -39.42 16.31 -1.98
C ASN A 251 -38.97 14.85 -1.73
N ILE A 252 -38.75 14.07 -2.80
CA ILE A 252 -38.20 12.72 -2.77
C ILE A 252 -36.80 12.77 -3.38
N SER A 253 -35.80 12.49 -2.55
CA SER A 253 -34.40 12.35 -2.94
C SER A 253 -34.07 10.93 -3.40
N SER A 254 -33.22 10.83 -4.41
CA SER A 254 -32.55 9.58 -4.81
C SER A 254 -31.16 9.86 -5.37
N ALA A 255 -30.31 8.82 -5.45
CA ALA A 255 -28.94 8.93 -5.95
C ALA A 255 -28.50 7.66 -6.71
N TRP A 256 -28.99 7.50 -7.94
CA TRP A 256 -28.63 6.42 -8.87
C TRP A 256 -28.53 5.03 -8.21
N ASN A 257 -29.66 4.51 -7.72
CA ASN A 257 -29.80 3.23 -7.02
C ASN A 257 -29.00 3.10 -5.71
N HIS A 258 -28.50 4.20 -5.14
CA HIS A 258 -27.88 4.18 -3.82
C HIS A 258 -28.85 4.67 -2.74
N ALA A 259 -28.81 4.02 -1.58
CA ALA A 259 -29.51 4.46 -0.39
C ALA A 259 -28.85 5.70 0.26
N TRP A 260 -27.60 5.99 -0.12
CA TRP A 260 -26.78 7.01 0.50
C TRP A 260 -26.11 7.91 -0.55
N ALA A 261 -25.95 9.19 -0.23
CA ALA A 261 -25.22 10.13 -1.07
C ALA A 261 -24.32 11.03 -0.21
N LEU A 262 -23.19 11.45 -0.79
CA LEU A 262 -22.27 12.40 -0.18
C LEU A 262 -22.03 13.58 -1.13
N PRO A 263 -22.45 14.81 -0.75
CA PRO A 263 -22.27 15.99 -1.57
C PRO A 263 -20.83 16.51 -1.52
N MET A 264 -20.30 16.88 -2.68
CA MET A 264 -19.07 17.67 -2.76
C MET A 264 -19.30 19.02 -2.06
N VAL A 265 -18.36 19.42 -1.20
CA VAL A 265 -18.41 20.70 -0.48
C VAL A 265 -17.38 21.71 -0.99
N GLY A 266 -16.46 21.28 -1.84
CA GLY A 266 -15.45 22.12 -2.46
C GLY A 266 -14.48 21.30 -3.28
N ARG A 267 -13.48 21.96 -3.85
CA ARG A 267 -12.42 21.31 -4.63
C ARG A 267 -11.17 22.16 -4.73
N TYR A 268 -10.07 21.49 -5.05
CA TYR A 268 -8.81 22.10 -5.47
C TYR A 268 -8.45 21.59 -6.86
N TYR A 269 -7.54 22.28 -7.55
CA TYR A 269 -7.02 21.83 -8.84
C TYR A 269 -5.58 22.26 -9.08
N THR A 270 -4.81 21.45 -9.82
CA THR A 270 -3.48 21.83 -10.31
C THR A 270 -3.57 22.67 -11.59
N ALA A 271 -4.52 22.36 -12.47
CA ALA A 271 -5.02 23.23 -13.54
C ALA A 271 -6.53 23.09 -13.65
N LYS A 272 -7.16 24.15 -14.17
CA LYS A 272 -8.59 24.18 -14.47
C LYS A 272 -8.89 23.32 -15.72
N GLN A 273 -8.77 22.00 -15.58
CA GLN A 273 -9.28 20.98 -16.50
C GLN A 273 -10.08 19.94 -15.70
N LEU A 274 -11.18 19.43 -16.27
CA LEU A 274 -12.18 18.60 -15.57
C LEU A 274 -12.49 17.29 -16.31
N ASP A 275 -11.50 16.76 -17.05
CA ASP A 275 -11.60 15.42 -17.61
C ASP A 275 -10.92 14.43 -16.64
N SER A 276 -11.52 13.25 -16.47
CA SER A 276 -10.99 12.22 -15.57
C SER A 276 -9.56 11.85 -15.93
N ARG A 277 -8.72 11.64 -14.91
CA ARG A 277 -7.32 11.22 -15.04
C ARG A 277 -6.39 12.21 -15.78
N SER A 278 -6.89 13.34 -16.27
CA SER A 278 -6.11 14.29 -17.08
C SER A 278 -5.43 15.33 -16.19
N CYS A 279 -4.15 15.62 -16.49
CA CYS A 279 -3.45 16.79 -15.98
C CYS A 279 -2.61 17.40 -17.12
N PRO A 280 -2.87 18.65 -17.53
CA PRO A 280 -2.19 19.23 -18.67
C PRO A 280 -0.74 19.61 -18.36
N GLY A 281 0.17 19.32 -19.29
CA GLY A 281 1.54 19.83 -19.27
C GLY A 281 2.45 19.16 -18.23
N GLU A 282 3.23 19.97 -17.51
CA GLU A 282 4.22 19.54 -16.51
C GLU A 282 3.68 19.56 -15.07
N GLN A 283 2.36 19.71 -14.90
CA GLN A 283 1.76 19.76 -13.57
C GLN A 283 1.69 18.37 -12.94
N VAL A 284 1.83 18.33 -11.61
CA VAL A 284 1.70 17.08 -10.85
C VAL A 284 0.28 16.55 -10.97
N CYS A 285 0.15 15.31 -11.45
CA CYS A 285 -1.10 14.57 -11.41
C CYS A 285 -1.38 13.98 -10.03
N LEU A 286 -2.64 14.06 -9.61
CA LEU A 286 -3.15 13.43 -8.41
C LEU A 286 -3.71 12.05 -8.78
N SER A 287 -2.82 11.10 -9.10
CA SER A 287 -3.20 9.74 -9.52
C SER A 287 -3.27 8.75 -8.36
N SER A 288 -3.03 9.21 -7.15
CA SER A 288 -3.20 8.48 -5.90
C SER A 288 -3.24 9.47 -4.75
N LEU A 289 -3.75 9.06 -3.59
CA LEU A 289 -3.91 9.95 -2.45
C LEU A 289 -3.87 9.19 -1.13
N SER A 290 -3.12 9.71 -0.16
CA SER A 290 -3.10 9.19 1.22
C SER A 290 -2.80 10.32 2.21
N VAL A 291 -2.72 9.97 3.51
CA VAL A 291 -2.40 10.91 4.59
C VAL A 291 -1.05 10.54 5.22
N ASP A 292 -0.12 11.50 5.26
CA ASP A 292 1.08 11.46 6.10
C ASP A 292 0.74 12.09 7.45
N ARG A 293 0.65 11.25 8.49
CA ARG A 293 0.31 11.63 9.87
C ARG A 293 1.53 11.81 10.77
N ASN A 294 2.62 12.38 10.25
CA ASN A 294 3.79 12.65 11.07
C ASN A 294 3.51 13.74 12.11
N ASP A 295 3.93 13.53 13.37
CA ASP A 295 3.52 14.31 14.55
C ASP A 295 3.84 15.83 14.51
N ASN A 296 4.64 16.26 13.53
CA ASN A 296 5.06 17.66 13.38
C ASN A 296 4.44 18.36 12.14
N SER A 297 3.79 17.63 11.24
CA SER A 297 3.03 18.17 10.11
C SER A 297 2.21 17.09 9.41
N HIS A 298 0.90 17.30 9.32
CA HIS A 298 0.02 16.44 8.53
C HIS A 298 -0.01 16.89 7.08
N ASN A 299 0.07 15.93 6.16
CA ASN A 299 0.06 16.22 4.72
C ASN A 299 -0.81 15.21 3.98
N LEU A 300 -1.45 15.65 2.89
CA LEU A 300 -1.84 14.69 1.85
C LEU A 300 -0.58 14.29 1.07
N VAL A 301 -0.51 13.03 0.67
CA VAL A 301 0.56 12.52 -0.21
C VAL A 301 -0.05 12.05 -1.51
N THR A 302 0.49 12.50 -2.64
CA THR A 302 0.02 12.14 -3.98
C THR A 302 1.16 11.58 -4.81
N GLY A 303 0.87 10.57 -5.61
CA GLY A 303 1.79 10.01 -6.59
C GLY A 303 1.26 10.18 -8.01
N GLU A 304 2.17 10.39 -8.95
CA GLU A 304 1.86 10.53 -10.38
C GLU A 304 1.95 9.20 -11.11
N TYR A 305 0.85 8.80 -11.76
CA TYR A 305 0.86 7.68 -12.68
C TYR A 305 1.50 8.11 -14.00
N LEU A 306 2.55 7.40 -14.40
CA LEU A 306 3.18 7.54 -15.71
C LEU A 306 3.16 6.21 -16.44
N GLU A 307 2.73 6.25 -17.69
CA GLU A 307 2.88 5.10 -18.59
C GLU A 307 4.37 4.71 -18.73
N PRO A 308 4.68 3.41 -18.81
CA PRO A 308 6.01 2.95 -19.16
C PRO A 308 6.48 3.59 -20.46
N ASN A 309 7.73 4.05 -20.51
CA ASN A 309 8.34 4.72 -21.67
C ASN A 309 7.73 6.08 -22.04
N SER A 310 6.96 6.73 -21.15
CA SER A 310 6.47 8.10 -21.36
C SER A 310 7.59 9.14 -21.51
N GLY A 311 8.82 8.82 -21.09
CA GLY A 311 9.96 9.74 -21.10
C GLY A 311 9.87 10.84 -20.03
N ARG A 312 8.85 10.79 -19.16
CA ARG A 312 8.65 11.70 -18.02
C ARG A 312 9.20 11.07 -16.74
N THR A 313 9.60 11.93 -15.81
CA THR A 313 9.98 11.53 -14.44
C THR A 313 8.75 11.61 -13.55
N GLY A 314 8.48 10.56 -12.77
CA GLY A 314 7.34 10.53 -11.86
C GLY A 314 7.59 11.38 -10.62
N HIS A 315 6.53 11.93 -10.04
CA HIS A 315 6.60 12.73 -8.82
C HIS A 315 5.76 12.13 -7.69
N ILE A 316 6.27 12.26 -6.48
CA ILE A 316 5.51 12.12 -5.24
C ILE A 316 5.50 13.49 -4.57
N ALA A 317 4.33 14.03 -4.27
CA ALA A 317 4.18 15.36 -3.69
C ALA A 317 3.46 15.30 -2.34
N ARG A 318 3.83 16.19 -1.42
CA ARG A 318 3.16 16.38 -0.13
C ARG A 318 2.50 17.74 -0.06
N TRP A 319 1.24 17.77 0.38
CA TRP A 319 0.42 18.96 0.45
C TRP A 319 0.00 19.23 1.90
N PRO A 320 0.27 20.42 2.44
CA PRO A 320 0.05 20.69 3.86
C PRO A 320 -1.45 20.69 4.22
N LEU A 321 -1.79 19.99 5.29
CA LEU A 321 -3.12 20.04 5.91
C LEU A 321 -3.11 21.01 7.09
N ASP A 322 -4.14 21.85 7.19
CA ASP A 322 -4.39 22.68 8.35
C ASP A 322 -5.20 21.89 9.39
N GLU A 323 -4.59 21.63 10.55
CA GLU A 323 -5.20 20.86 11.63
C GLU A 323 -6.39 21.57 12.29
N THR A 324 -6.49 22.89 12.17
CA THR A 324 -7.60 23.68 12.74
C THR A 324 -8.85 23.53 11.91
N THR A 325 -8.70 23.55 10.59
CA THR A 325 -9.83 23.52 9.66
C THR A 325 -10.12 22.14 9.10
N GLY A 326 -9.15 21.22 9.11
CA GLY A 326 -9.23 19.92 8.44
C GLY A 326 -9.03 20.01 6.92
N LEU A 327 -8.82 21.21 6.37
CA LEU A 327 -8.64 21.50 4.95
C LEU A 327 -7.17 21.58 4.56
N LEU A 328 -6.85 21.61 3.25
CA LEU A 328 -5.49 21.96 2.82
C LEU A 328 -5.17 23.41 3.21
N ALA A 329 -3.93 23.64 3.68
CA ALA A 329 -3.45 24.94 4.13
C ALA A 329 -3.18 25.87 2.93
N ALA A 330 -4.23 26.56 2.49
CA ALA A 330 -4.17 27.56 1.43
C ALA A 330 -3.73 28.93 1.98
N ASP A 331 -2.95 29.66 1.20
CA ASP A 331 -2.57 31.04 1.49
C ASP A 331 -3.71 32.04 1.17
N SER A 332 -3.44 33.33 1.37
CA SER A 332 -4.41 34.40 1.10
C SER A 332 -4.81 34.54 -0.38
N ASN A 333 -4.07 33.92 -1.30
CA ASN A 333 -4.36 33.89 -2.73
C ASN A 333 -5.04 32.59 -3.16
N ASN A 334 -5.51 31.78 -2.20
CA ASN A 334 -6.12 30.47 -2.45
C ASN A 334 -5.14 29.46 -3.06
N LEU A 335 -3.83 29.62 -2.85
CA LEU A 335 -2.82 28.68 -3.31
C LEU A 335 -2.34 27.80 -2.17
N VAL A 336 -2.27 26.50 -2.41
CA VAL A 336 -1.63 25.51 -1.54
C VAL A 336 -0.30 25.15 -2.19
N ASN A 337 0.78 25.59 -1.56
CA ASN A 337 2.13 25.20 -1.96
C ASN A 337 2.46 23.83 -1.38
N MET A 338 3.14 22.99 -2.18
CA MET A 338 3.65 21.72 -1.67
C MET A 338 4.58 21.95 -0.47
N THR A 339 4.54 21.03 0.49
CA THR A 339 5.52 20.98 1.57
C THR A 339 6.87 20.46 1.06
N ASP A 340 6.84 19.43 0.22
CA ASP A 340 7.96 18.99 -0.61
C ASP A 340 7.47 18.05 -1.73
N SER A 341 8.40 17.70 -2.62
CA SER A 341 8.21 16.66 -3.62
C SER A 341 9.46 15.81 -3.80
N HIS A 342 9.29 14.64 -4.40
CA HIS A 342 10.35 13.73 -4.78
C HIS A 342 10.18 13.27 -6.21
N THR A 343 11.30 13.18 -6.93
CA THR A 343 11.36 12.41 -8.17
C THR A 343 11.61 10.95 -7.86
N THR A 344 10.97 10.06 -8.63
CA THR A 344 11.06 8.62 -8.44
C THR A 344 11.40 7.92 -9.75
N PRO A 345 12.24 6.86 -9.71
CA PRO A 345 12.55 6.05 -10.89
C PRO A 345 11.41 5.10 -11.27
N LEU A 346 10.40 4.97 -10.40
CA LEU A 346 9.27 4.08 -10.64
C LEU A 346 8.31 4.69 -11.66
N VAL A 347 7.78 3.83 -12.53
CA VAL A 347 6.68 4.12 -13.46
C VAL A 347 5.45 3.30 -13.07
N GLY A 348 4.27 3.69 -13.55
CA GLY A 348 3.02 3.01 -13.21
C GLY A 348 2.70 3.06 -11.72
N ILE A 349 3.03 4.17 -11.04
CA ILE A 349 2.66 4.37 -9.63
C ILE A 349 1.14 4.48 -9.55
N GLN A 350 0.53 3.63 -8.74
CA GLN A 350 -0.92 3.64 -8.49
C GLN A 350 -1.27 4.01 -7.04
N GLY A 351 -0.28 4.02 -6.15
CA GLY A 351 -0.50 4.31 -4.74
C GLY A 351 0.78 4.77 -4.07
N VAL A 352 0.68 5.77 -3.21
CA VAL A 352 1.78 6.19 -2.35
C VAL A 352 1.25 6.59 -1.00
N THR A 353 1.99 6.24 0.05
CA THR A 353 1.80 6.77 1.39
C THR A 353 3.12 6.96 2.09
N LYS A 354 3.15 7.88 3.06
CA LYS A 354 4.29 8.06 3.94
C LYS A 354 3.91 7.62 5.35
N GLY A 355 4.74 6.77 5.93
CA GLY A 355 4.56 6.22 7.27
C GLY A 355 5.89 6.20 8.00
N ASP A 356 5.90 6.76 9.21
CA ASP A 356 7.13 6.99 9.98
C ASP A 356 8.19 7.72 9.12
N ARG A 357 9.33 7.08 8.84
CA ARG A 357 10.41 7.62 8.01
C ARG A 357 10.36 7.17 6.54
N TRP A 358 9.40 6.33 6.17
CA TRP A 358 9.38 5.61 4.90
C TRP A 358 8.26 6.10 3.98
N TYR A 359 8.57 6.17 2.68
CA TYR A 359 7.58 6.14 1.61
C TYR A 359 7.34 4.69 1.22
N TYR A 360 6.06 4.33 1.12
CA TYR A 360 5.58 3.08 0.55
C TYR A 360 4.88 3.37 -0.76
N ILE A 361 5.29 2.68 -1.83
CA ILE A 361 4.86 3.01 -3.19
C ILE A 361 4.38 1.73 -3.87
N SER A 362 3.16 1.74 -4.37
CA SER A 362 2.59 0.70 -5.23
C SER A 362 2.94 1.04 -6.68
N ALA A 363 3.70 0.16 -7.33
CA ALA A 363 4.09 0.30 -8.75
C ALA A 363 4.35 -1.08 -9.37
N HIS A 364 4.49 -1.14 -10.71
CA HIS A 364 4.81 -2.39 -11.39
C HIS A 364 6.06 -3.06 -10.80
N CYS A 365 6.01 -4.39 -10.62
CA CYS A 365 7.16 -5.14 -10.17
C CYS A 365 8.30 -5.10 -11.20
N PRO A 366 9.58 -5.22 -10.78
CA PRO A 366 10.67 -5.45 -11.71
C PRO A 366 10.46 -6.80 -12.43
N ALA A 367 10.91 -6.90 -13.69
CA ALA A 367 10.82 -8.15 -14.45
C ALA A 367 11.57 -9.29 -13.74
N GLY A 368 10.90 -10.41 -13.47
CA GLY A 368 11.48 -11.58 -12.81
C GLY A 368 11.51 -11.51 -11.27
N TYR A 369 11.14 -10.39 -10.66
CA TYR A 369 11.05 -10.30 -9.20
C TYR A 369 9.90 -11.16 -8.68
N MET A 370 10.17 -12.12 -7.80
CA MET A 370 9.17 -13.07 -7.29
C MET A 370 8.38 -13.76 -8.42
N GLY A 371 9.08 -14.15 -9.49
CA GLY A 371 8.49 -14.87 -10.63
C GLY A 371 7.52 -14.06 -11.48
N THR A 372 7.57 -12.71 -11.41
CA THR A 372 6.78 -11.85 -12.27
C THR A 372 7.24 -11.91 -13.72
N ASP A 373 6.30 -12.05 -14.64
CA ASP A 373 6.53 -11.74 -16.05
C ASP A 373 6.07 -10.31 -16.37
N LEU A 374 6.46 -9.80 -17.54
CA LEU A 374 6.08 -8.45 -18.00
C LEU A 374 4.66 -8.36 -18.56
N GLU A 375 3.96 -9.50 -18.73
CA GLU A 375 2.65 -9.57 -19.38
C GLU A 375 1.50 -9.53 -18.38
N THR A 376 1.70 -10.09 -17.19
CA THR A 376 0.82 -9.93 -16.03
C THR A 376 1.21 -8.67 -15.28
N ILE A 377 0.29 -7.71 -15.16
CA ILE A 377 0.48 -6.42 -14.45
C ILE A 377 0.58 -6.65 -12.93
N TYR A 378 1.61 -7.40 -12.51
CA TYR A 378 1.92 -7.62 -11.11
C TYR A 378 2.46 -6.34 -10.51
N THR A 379 1.94 -6.03 -9.33
CA THR A 379 2.28 -4.84 -8.58
C THR A 379 3.12 -5.22 -7.38
N CYS A 380 4.06 -4.35 -7.02
CA CYS A 380 4.94 -4.49 -5.89
C CYS A 380 4.78 -3.29 -4.96
N ILE A 381 5.00 -3.53 -3.67
CA ILE A 381 5.23 -2.45 -2.71
C ILE A 381 6.71 -2.20 -2.64
N TYR A 382 7.09 -0.98 -2.96
CA TYR A 382 8.44 -0.47 -2.77
C TYR A 382 8.52 0.32 -1.46
N ARG A 383 9.72 0.38 -0.89
CA ARG A 383 10.04 1.19 0.28
C ARG A 383 11.27 2.04 0.00
N ALA A 384 11.20 3.32 0.38
CA ALA A 384 12.33 4.25 0.31
C ALA A 384 12.27 5.29 1.43
N ALA A 385 13.43 5.69 1.94
CA ALA A 385 13.53 6.90 2.74
C ALA A 385 13.66 8.11 1.80
N SER A 386 13.43 9.32 2.30
CA SER A 386 13.76 10.54 1.55
C SER A 386 15.26 10.55 1.20
N ASN A 387 15.60 10.78 -0.08
CA ASN A 387 16.95 10.63 -0.65
C ASN A 387 17.56 9.22 -0.54
N GLY A 388 16.75 8.22 -0.21
CA GLY A 388 17.16 6.84 -0.08
C GLY A 388 16.97 6.04 -1.36
N VAL A 389 17.48 4.82 -1.36
CA VAL A 389 17.28 3.87 -2.46
C VAL A 389 15.88 3.26 -2.38
N VAL A 390 15.24 3.12 -3.54
CA VAL A 390 13.94 2.48 -3.73
C VAL A 390 14.15 0.99 -3.94
N LEU A 391 13.60 0.18 -3.01
CA LEU A 391 13.71 -1.28 -3.00
C LEU A 391 12.32 -1.92 -2.95
N PRO A 392 12.05 -2.99 -3.73
CA PRO A 392 10.83 -3.76 -3.56
C PRO A 392 10.86 -4.51 -2.23
N LEU A 393 9.77 -4.46 -1.47
CA LEU A 393 9.57 -5.27 -0.28
C LEU A 393 8.99 -6.64 -0.63
N THR A 394 7.97 -6.64 -1.47
CA THR A 394 7.15 -7.81 -1.79
C THR A 394 6.27 -7.53 -3.01
N ARG A 395 5.89 -8.60 -3.70
CA ARG A 395 4.74 -8.61 -4.61
C ARG A 395 3.44 -8.40 -3.83
N THR A 396 2.40 -7.96 -4.53
CA THR A 396 1.03 -7.70 -4.03
C THR A 396 0.01 -8.17 -5.05
N PRO A 397 -1.31 -8.14 -4.73
CA PRO A 397 -2.32 -8.55 -5.68
C PRO A 397 -2.22 -7.74 -6.98
N GLN A 398 -2.56 -8.38 -8.09
CA GLN A 398 -2.48 -7.77 -9.43
C GLN A 398 -3.29 -6.48 -9.50
N MET A 399 -2.70 -5.43 -10.11
CA MET A 399 -3.30 -4.10 -10.20
C MET A 399 -3.61 -3.50 -8.82
N THR A 400 -2.66 -3.58 -7.89
CA THR A 400 -2.76 -2.87 -6.61
C THR A 400 -2.79 -1.37 -6.88
N GLN A 401 -3.83 -0.71 -6.35
CA GLN A 401 -4.08 0.71 -6.56
C GLN A 401 -3.48 1.53 -5.39
N ASN A 402 -4.35 2.16 -4.60
CA ASN A 402 -3.98 3.11 -3.57
C ASN A 402 -3.53 2.45 -2.25
N LEU A 403 -2.83 3.23 -1.40
CA LEU A 403 -2.27 2.78 -0.13
C LEU A 403 -2.67 3.69 1.03
N SER A 404 -2.75 3.14 2.23
CA SER A 404 -2.98 3.89 3.47
C SER A 404 -2.16 3.27 4.62
N TYR A 405 -1.60 4.09 5.51
CA TYR A 405 -0.70 3.62 6.57
C TYR A 405 -1.19 4.02 7.96
N SER A 406 -1.35 3.03 8.85
CA SER A 406 -1.68 3.28 10.25
C SER A 406 -0.41 3.46 11.08
N THR A 407 -0.20 4.67 11.60
CA THR A 407 0.89 4.95 12.55
C THR A 407 0.72 4.24 13.89
N HIS A 408 -0.53 3.87 14.25
CA HIS A 408 -0.87 3.16 15.49
C HIS A 408 -0.51 1.68 15.42
N SER A 409 -1.00 0.97 14.39
CA SER A 409 -0.76 -0.47 14.25
C SER A 409 0.50 -0.79 13.45
N LYS A 410 1.16 0.22 12.88
CA LYS A 410 2.31 0.10 11.96
C LYS A 410 1.99 -0.76 10.73
N ARG A 411 0.71 -0.83 10.34
CA ARG A 411 0.24 -1.63 9.19
C ARG A 411 0.00 -0.73 7.98
N LEU A 412 0.50 -1.18 6.83
CA LEU A 412 0.19 -0.66 5.52
C LEU A 412 -1.02 -1.42 4.97
N TRP A 413 -2.00 -0.70 4.43
CA TRP A 413 -3.19 -1.23 3.79
C TRP A 413 -3.19 -0.87 2.30
N GLY A 414 -3.69 -1.78 1.48
CA GLY A 414 -3.84 -1.60 0.04
C GLY A 414 -5.07 -2.34 -0.50
N LEU A 415 -5.45 -2.04 -1.73
CA LEU A 415 -6.49 -2.78 -2.46
C LEU A 415 -6.07 -2.99 -3.90
N ASN A 416 -6.75 -3.89 -4.61
CA ASN A 416 -6.54 -4.06 -6.05
C ASN A 416 -7.82 -3.95 -6.88
N GLU A 417 -7.65 -3.53 -8.14
CA GLU A 417 -8.77 -3.31 -9.09
C GLU A 417 -9.16 -4.59 -9.84
N LYS A 418 -8.25 -5.54 -9.97
CA LYS A 418 -8.41 -6.71 -10.84
C LYS A 418 -9.69 -7.49 -10.52
N ASP A 419 -10.62 -7.49 -11.47
CA ASP A 419 -11.89 -8.18 -11.34
C ASP A 419 -11.69 -9.68 -11.05
N THR A 420 -12.63 -10.26 -10.30
CA THR A 420 -12.67 -11.64 -9.82
C THR A 420 -11.61 -12.04 -8.79
N ILE A 421 -10.62 -11.19 -8.51
CA ILE A 421 -9.60 -11.39 -7.47
C ILE A 421 -9.40 -10.14 -6.61
N ARG A 422 -10.48 -9.39 -6.34
CA ARG A 422 -10.39 -8.14 -5.59
C ARG A 422 -10.27 -8.39 -4.10
N THR A 423 -9.26 -7.77 -3.51
CA THR A 423 -8.95 -7.85 -2.10
C THR A 423 -8.63 -6.47 -1.56
N VAL A 424 -9.01 -6.26 -0.30
CA VAL A 424 -8.33 -5.30 0.56
C VAL A 424 -7.32 -6.11 1.36
N PHE A 425 -6.04 -5.77 1.26
CA PHE A 425 -4.97 -6.44 1.96
C PHE A 425 -4.24 -5.46 2.89
N SER A 426 -3.49 -6.01 3.84
CA SER A 426 -2.58 -5.25 4.67
C SER A 426 -1.35 -6.07 5.03
N LEU A 427 -0.27 -5.39 5.36
CA LEU A 427 1.01 -5.97 5.77
C LEU A 427 1.69 -5.08 6.82
N VAL A 428 2.63 -5.63 7.57
CA VAL A 428 3.52 -4.90 8.47
C VAL A 428 4.86 -4.70 7.74
N PRO A 429 5.11 -3.54 7.12
CA PRO A 429 6.24 -3.36 6.20
C PRO A 429 7.60 -3.37 6.89
N THR A 430 7.62 -3.36 8.22
CA THR A 430 8.83 -3.41 9.05
C THR A 430 9.00 -4.76 9.77
N ALA A 431 8.08 -5.72 9.61
CA ALA A 431 8.15 -7.00 10.31
C ALA A 431 9.43 -7.78 9.97
N ALA A 432 9.90 -7.66 8.72
CA ALA A 432 11.14 -8.28 8.26
C ALA A 432 12.39 -7.42 8.54
N ASP A 433 12.31 -6.24 9.18
CA ASP A 433 13.50 -5.42 9.48
C ASP A 433 14.42 -6.08 10.52
N SER A 434 13.93 -7.10 11.23
CA SER A 434 14.70 -7.94 12.14
C SER A 434 15.41 -9.11 11.46
N SER A 435 15.34 -9.20 10.12
CA SER A 435 16.01 -10.26 9.38
C SER A 435 17.53 -10.18 9.53
N ILE A 436 18.16 -11.35 9.43
CA ILE A 436 19.60 -11.53 9.62
C ILE A 436 20.19 -12.33 8.47
N TYR A 437 21.49 -12.16 8.26
CA TYR A 437 22.29 -13.07 7.46
C TYR A 437 22.83 -14.19 8.34
N LEU A 438 22.67 -15.43 7.89
CA LEU A 438 23.28 -16.61 8.51
C LEU A 438 24.61 -16.91 7.83
N GLU A 439 25.71 -16.40 8.39
CA GLU A 439 27.06 -16.56 7.84
C GLU A 439 27.82 -17.71 8.54
N ASN A 440 28.30 -18.69 7.78
CA ASN A 440 29.03 -19.84 8.32
C ASN A 440 30.48 -19.50 8.71
N ASP A 441 30.97 -20.05 9.83
CA ASP A 441 32.32 -19.77 10.31
C ASP A 441 33.46 -20.38 9.48
N HIS A 442 33.23 -21.51 8.80
CA HIS A 442 34.27 -22.24 8.08
C HIS A 442 34.74 -21.51 6.82
N ILE A 443 33.79 -21.06 5.99
CA ILE A 443 34.06 -20.51 4.65
C ILE A 443 33.41 -19.14 4.40
N LYS A 444 32.72 -18.56 5.39
CA LYS A 444 32.13 -17.21 5.33
C LYS A 444 31.08 -17.01 4.23
N LEU A 445 30.33 -18.07 3.94
CA LEU A 445 29.17 -18.05 3.04
C LEU A 445 27.88 -17.85 3.83
N CYS A 446 26.91 -17.21 3.19
CA CYS A 446 25.56 -16.97 3.70
C CYS A 446 24.57 -18.05 3.23
N ALA A 447 23.63 -18.42 4.09
CA ALA A 447 22.53 -19.30 3.71
C ALA A 447 21.57 -18.57 2.74
N SER A 448 21.32 -19.15 1.56
CA SER A 448 20.49 -18.55 0.50
C SER A 448 19.40 -19.53 0.00
N ALA A 449 18.22 -18.99 -0.31
CA ALA A 449 17.11 -19.70 -0.94
C ALA A 449 17.05 -19.51 -2.47
N GLU A 450 18.12 -19.00 -3.10
CA GLU A 450 18.28 -18.89 -4.57
C GLU A 450 17.16 -18.10 -5.28
N SER A 451 16.56 -17.11 -4.62
CA SER A 451 15.43 -16.31 -5.13
C SER A 451 14.30 -17.19 -5.68
N SER A 452 14.08 -18.36 -5.09
CA SER A 452 13.07 -19.33 -5.54
C SER A 452 11.80 -19.24 -4.70
N LEU A 453 10.65 -19.40 -5.35
CA LEU A 453 9.35 -19.50 -4.69
C LEU A 453 8.84 -20.95 -4.62
N GLU A 454 9.63 -21.92 -5.04
CA GLU A 454 9.23 -23.31 -5.13
C GLU A 454 9.42 -24.04 -3.79
N ASN A 455 8.42 -24.84 -3.43
CA ASN A 455 8.56 -25.79 -2.33
C ASN A 455 9.59 -26.86 -2.69
N GLY A 456 10.48 -27.19 -1.75
CA GLY A 456 11.55 -28.16 -1.96
C GLY A 456 12.80 -27.57 -2.63
N ASN A 457 12.81 -26.27 -2.97
CA ASN A 457 14.04 -25.63 -3.41
C ASN A 457 15.10 -25.77 -2.31
N ARG A 458 16.32 -26.11 -2.71
CA ARG A 458 17.44 -26.27 -1.78
C ARG A 458 17.80 -24.94 -1.10
N ILE A 459 18.38 -25.04 0.09
CA ILE A 459 19.11 -23.93 0.71
C ILE A 459 20.59 -24.15 0.47
N ILE A 460 21.29 -23.14 -0.05
CA ILE A 460 22.72 -23.22 -0.36
C ILE A 460 23.54 -22.29 0.53
N GLY A 461 24.84 -22.54 0.61
CA GLY A 461 25.82 -21.53 1.01
C GLY A 461 26.27 -20.75 -0.23
N GLN A 462 26.18 -19.42 -0.20
CA GLN A 462 26.59 -18.53 -1.29
C GLN A 462 27.35 -17.30 -0.74
N ASP A 463 28.05 -16.58 -1.61
CA ASP A 463 28.66 -15.30 -1.24
C ASP A 463 27.61 -14.36 -0.64
N CYS A 464 27.94 -13.72 0.50
CA CYS A 464 27.02 -12.80 1.16
C CYS A 464 26.93 -11.48 0.38
N ILE A 465 25.82 -11.26 -0.33
CA ILE A 465 25.58 -10.08 -1.18
C ILE A 465 24.36 -9.25 -0.76
N GLU A 466 23.86 -9.47 0.46
CA GLU A 466 22.76 -8.68 1.06
C GLU A 466 21.39 -8.83 0.37
N ALA A 467 21.26 -9.84 -0.50
CA ALA A 467 20.04 -10.12 -1.23
C ALA A 467 18.92 -10.66 -0.32
N GLN A 468 17.66 -10.42 -0.67
CA GLN A 468 16.51 -10.78 0.18
C GLN A 468 16.40 -12.30 0.42
N ASP A 469 16.90 -13.10 -0.51
CA ASP A 469 16.93 -14.55 -0.43
C ASP A 469 18.04 -15.08 0.49
N GLU A 470 18.94 -14.22 0.99
CA GLU A 470 19.95 -14.51 2.01
C GLU A 470 19.55 -14.05 3.42
N ARG A 471 18.39 -13.37 3.53
CA ARG A 471 17.89 -12.79 4.78
C ARG A 471 16.83 -13.70 5.40
N TRP A 472 17.01 -13.97 6.69
CA TRP A 472 16.18 -14.91 7.45
C TRP A 472 15.59 -14.24 8.68
N VAL A 473 14.27 -14.31 8.83
CA VAL A 473 13.55 -13.91 10.04
C VAL A 473 13.50 -15.09 10.99
N PHE A 474 14.02 -14.90 12.20
CA PHE A 474 13.92 -15.86 13.29
C PHE A 474 12.56 -15.69 13.98
N GLU A 475 11.55 -16.36 13.46
CA GLU A 475 10.19 -16.29 13.96
C GLU A 475 10.03 -17.22 15.17
N PRO A 476 9.76 -16.70 16.39
CA PRO A 476 9.63 -17.53 17.58
C PRO A 476 8.49 -18.54 17.47
N THR A 477 8.76 -19.77 17.91
CA THR A 477 7.81 -20.87 18.00
C THR A 477 8.14 -21.77 19.19
N THR A 478 7.48 -22.91 19.30
CA THR A 478 7.78 -23.92 20.34
C THR A 478 7.95 -25.31 19.73
N ASP A 479 8.81 -26.12 20.33
CA ASP A 479 8.91 -27.54 20.03
C ASP A 479 7.70 -28.32 20.60
N ALA A 480 7.68 -29.65 20.43
CA ALA A 480 6.60 -30.49 20.93
C ALA A 480 6.47 -30.52 22.47
N LEU A 481 7.47 -30.04 23.20
CA LEU A 481 7.53 -29.98 24.66
C LEU A 481 7.28 -28.55 25.20
N GLY A 482 7.03 -27.58 24.32
CA GLY A 482 6.83 -26.18 24.70
C GLY A 482 8.12 -25.38 24.90
N ASN A 483 9.29 -25.93 24.59
CA ASN A 483 10.54 -25.16 24.68
C ASN A 483 10.65 -24.20 23.49
N THR A 484 11.28 -23.04 23.72
CA THR A 484 11.54 -22.04 22.68
C THR A 484 12.29 -22.66 21.50
N ALA A 485 11.76 -22.45 20.30
CA ALA A 485 12.38 -22.77 19.02
C ALA A 485 12.11 -21.64 18.03
N TYR A 486 12.64 -21.75 16.82
CA TYR A 486 12.45 -20.77 15.75
C TYR A 486 12.05 -21.45 14.45
N PHE A 487 11.15 -20.81 13.70
CA PHE A 487 11.15 -20.94 12.25
C PHE A 487 12.19 -19.98 11.68
N LEU A 488 12.93 -20.43 10.67
CA LEU A 488 13.83 -19.57 9.89
C LEU A 488 13.12 -19.26 8.58
N ARG A 489 12.44 -18.11 8.51
CA ARG A 489 11.63 -17.71 7.37
C ARG A 489 12.41 -16.80 6.42
N ASN A 490 12.43 -17.11 5.14
CA ASN A 490 13.17 -16.34 4.14
C ASN A 490 12.47 -15.03 3.74
N GLU A 491 13.18 -13.91 3.67
CA GLU A 491 12.61 -12.60 3.34
C GLU A 491 12.24 -12.43 1.88
N TYR A 492 12.74 -13.27 0.95
CA TYR A 492 12.30 -13.25 -0.44
C TYR A 492 11.03 -14.08 -0.67
N SER A 493 11.00 -15.32 -0.16
CA SER A 493 9.93 -16.28 -0.48
C SER A 493 8.83 -16.42 0.58
N GLY A 494 9.10 -16.00 1.83
CA GLY A 494 8.19 -16.18 2.95
C GLY A 494 8.12 -17.61 3.49
N LYS A 495 8.99 -18.50 2.98
CA LYS A 495 9.04 -19.93 3.31
C LYS A 495 10.05 -20.25 4.40
N CYS A 496 9.85 -21.38 5.06
CA CYS A 496 10.66 -21.84 6.18
C CYS A 496 11.78 -22.76 5.70
N MET A 497 12.99 -22.59 6.26
CA MET A 497 14.07 -23.57 6.13
C MET A 497 13.74 -24.84 6.92
N GLY A 498 13.82 -25.99 6.27
CA GLY A 498 13.55 -27.28 6.91
C GLY A 498 14.45 -28.41 6.40
N THR A 499 14.49 -29.49 7.17
CA THR A 499 15.22 -30.71 6.81
C THR A 499 14.46 -31.60 5.83
N GLY A 500 13.16 -31.33 5.63
CA GLY A 500 12.24 -32.25 4.97
C GLY A 500 12.12 -33.58 5.74
N SER A 501 11.73 -34.64 5.02
CA SER A 501 11.47 -35.95 5.64
C SER A 501 12.71 -36.79 5.95
N LYS A 502 13.89 -36.42 5.43
CA LYS A 502 15.14 -37.18 5.62
C LYS A 502 15.89 -36.70 6.85
N ILE A 503 16.46 -37.63 7.62
CA ILE A 503 17.21 -37.35 8.86
C ILE A 503 18.64 -37.89 8.84
N ASP A 504 19.08 -38.46 7.73
CA ASP A 504 20.44 -39.00 7.59
C ASP A 504 21.47 -37.85 7.52
N ASN A 505 22.67 -38.11 8.02
CA ASN A 505 23.81 -37.20 7.85
C ASN A 505 24.03 -36.93 6.35
N GLY A 506 24.19 -35.65 5.99
CA GLY A 506 24.34 -35.22 4.60
C GLY A 506 23.03 -34.96 3.86
N SER A 507 21.87 -35.20 4.49
CA SER A 507 20.58 -34.82 3.88
C SER A 507 20.49 -33.30 3.75
N GLY A 508 20.12 -32.83 2.56
CA GLY A 508 20.11 -31.41 2.20
C GLY A 508 18.94 -30.63 2.78
N MET A 509 19.16 -29.36 3.09
CA MET A 509 18.14 -28.42 3.55
C MET A 509 17.35 -27.87 2.37
N ILE A 510 16.07 -27.61 2.61
CA ILE A 510 15.13 -27.06 1.63
C ILE A 510 14.34 -25.92 2.25
N GLN A 511 13.67 -25.13 1.40
CA GLN A 511 12.56 -24.28 1.82
C GLN A 511 11.21 -24.95 1.55
N TRP A 512 10.24 -24.67 2.42
CA TRP A 512 8.86 -25.11 2.27
C TRP A 512 7.88 -24.10 2.86
N ASN A 513 6.64 -24.09 2.37
CA ASN A 513 5.57 -23.30 2.98
C ASN A 513 5.47 -23.64 4.47
N CYS A 514 5.73 -22.64 5.31
CA CYS A 514 5.70 -22.79 6.76
C CYS A 514 4.36 -23.39 7.18
N ASN A 515 4.38 -24.60 7.72
CA ASN A 515 3.16 -25.35 8.07
C ASN A 515 3.14 -25.80 9.54
N GLY A 516 4.16 -25.39 10.30
CA GLY A 516 4.27 -25.71 11.72
C GLY A 516 4.88 -27.07 12.02
N ALA A 517 5.31 -27.82 11.00
CA ALA A 517 5.93 -29.11 11.15
C ALA A 517 7.27 -29.03 11.89
N ILE A 518 7.63 -30.14 12.54
CA ILE A 518 8.79 -30.21 13.44
C ILE A 518 10.12 -30.13 12.67
N ASP A 519 10.14 -30.49 11.40
CA ASP A 519 11.31 -30.42 10.52
C ASP A 519 11.68 -28.98 10.11
N GLU A 520 10.79 -28.02 10.32
CA GLU A 520 11.00 -26.58 10.10
C GLU A 520 11.41 -25.83 11.40
N LYS A 521 11.50 -26.53 12.54
CA LYS A 521 11.79 -25.93 13.84
C LYS A 521 13.26 -26.10 14.22
N TRP A 522 13.86 -25.00 14.67
CA TRP A 522 15.30 -24.94 14.99
C TRP A 522 15.54 -24.41 16.40
N TRP A 523 16.45 -25.03 17.13
CA TRP A 523 17.04 -24.49 18.33
C TRP A 523 18.36 -23.81 17.99
N TYR A 524 18.51 -22.55 18.38
CA TYR A 524 19.78 -21.84 18.27
C TYR A 524 20.46 -21.75 19.64
N ASN A 525 21.71 -22.17 19.71
CA ASN A 525 22.52 -22.02 20.91
C ASN A 525 23.45 -20.81 20.76
N GLU A 526 23.21 -19.74 21.52
CA GLU A 526 24.01 -18.51 21.48
C GLU A 526 25.50 -18.73 21.80
N THR A 527 25.82 -19.73 22.64
CA THR A 527 27.20 -19.99 23.08
C THR A 527 27.96 -20.80 22.04
N THR A 528 27.36 -21.86 21.50
CA THR A 528 28.04 -22.72 20.51
C THR A 528 27.87 -22.20 19.07
N ARG A 529 26.87 -21.35 18.83
CA ARG A 529 26.41 -20.85 17.52
C ARG A 529 25.90 -21.96 16.58
N GLU A 530 25.48 -23.07 17.15
CA GLU A 530 24.90 -24.19 16.40
C GLU A 530 23.38 -24.01 16.24
N LEU A 531 22.88 -24.34 15.05
CA LEU A 531 21.45 -24.46 14.75
C LEU A 531 21.10 -25.94 14.73
N LYS A 532 20.38 -26.44 15.74
CA LYS A 532 19.97 -27.84 15.84
C LYS A 532 18.51 -27.98 15.43
N ASN A 533 18.23 -28.84 14.46
CA ASN A 533 16.88 -29.12 14.01
C ASN A 533 16.11 -29.95 15.05
N ALA A 534 14.85 -29.60 15.30
CA ALA A 534 14.00 -30.25 16.30
C ALA A 534 13.53 -31.64 15.90
N TYR A 535 13.45 -31.94 14.59
CA TYR A 535 13.03 -33.24 14.08
C TYR A 535 14.17 -34.26 14.13
N SER A 536 15.30 -33.93 13.51
CA SER A 536 16.42 -34.88 13.39
C SER A 536 17.38 -34.87 14.59
N GLY A 537 17.36 -33.81 15.40
CA GLY A 537 18.34 -33.60 16.46
C GLY A 537 19.76 -33.36 15.95
N LYS A 538 19.92 -32.96 14.68
CA LYS A 538 21.20 -32.71 14.01
C LYS A 538 21.43 -31.22 13.77
N CYS A 539 22.68 -30.83 13.56
CA CYS A 539 23.07 -29.45 13.35
C CYS A 539 23.05 -29.08 11.86
N LEU A 540 22.66 -27.84 11.56
CA LEU A 540 22.80 -27.24 10.24
C LEU A 540 24.29 -27.13 9.91
N GLY A 541 24.71 -27.79 8.85
CA GLY A 541 26.08 -27.80 8.38
C GLY A 541 26.19 -27.25 6.96
N ILE A 542 27.28 -26.53 6.67
CA ILE A 542 27.64 -26.21 5.29
C ILE A 542 28.44 -27.34 4.62
N GLY A 543 29.06 -28.22 5.42
CA GLY A 543 29.94 -29.29 4.96
C GLY A 543 31.39 -28.83 4.81
N SER A 544 32.33 -29.70 5.19
CA SER A 544 33.75 -29.36 5.29
C SER A 544 34.45 -28.99 3.98
N THR A 545 33.88 -29.37 2.83
CA THR A 545 34.41 -29.11 1.47
C THR A 545 33.51 -28.19 0.65
N ALA A 546 32.66 -27.40 1.31
CA ALA A 546 31.72 -26.52 0.62
C ALA A 546 32.41 -25.47 -0.25
N ALA A 547 31.70 -25.04 -1.29
CA ALA A 547 31.99 -23.88 -2.11
C ALA A 547 30.68 -23.12 -2.38
N PRO A 548 30.71 -21.86 -2.86
CA PRO A 548 29.49 -21.15 -3.27
C PRO A 548 28.59 -22.03 -4.16
N GLY A 549 27.29 -22.10 -3.85
CA GLY A 549 26.31 -22.96 -4.52
C GLY A 549 26.12 -24.34 -3.88
N THR A 550 26.89 -24.70 -2.86
CA THR A 550 26.76 -26.00 -2.18
C THR A 550 25.50 -26.01 -1.31
N GLN A 551 24.66 -27.04 -1.45
CA GLN A 551 23.48 -27.22 -0.61
C GLN A 551 23.88 -27.43 0.86
N LEU A 552 23.25 -26.69 1.77
CA LEU A 552 23.39 -26.91 3.21
C LEU A 552 22.83 -28.28 3.57
N ILE A 553 23.41 -28.90 4.59
CA ILE A 553 23.07 -30.25 5.03
C ILE A 553 22.74 -30.27 6.52
N GLN A 554 22.27 -31.41 6.99
CA GLN A 554 22.26 -31.72 8.41
C GLN A 554 23.35 -32.74 8.74
N TRP A 555 23.96 -32.60 9.92
CA TRP A 555 24.99 -33.51 10.39
C TRP A 555 24.94 -33.70 11.90
N THR A 556 25.46 -34.83 12.38
CA THR A 556 25.59 -35.04 13.83
C THR A 556 26.45 -33.95 14.43
N CYS A 557 25.84 -33.15 15.32
CA CYS A 557 26.49 -32.02 15.99
C CYS A 557 27.82 -32.44 16.62
N ASN A 558 28.90 -31.79 16.20
CA ASN A 558 30.26 -32.11 16.63
C ASN A 558 31.09 -30.87 16.98
N GLY A 559 30.52 -29.66 16.89
CA GLY A 559 31.17 -28.41 17.25
C GLY A 559 32.23 -27.93 16.25
N ALA A 560 32.28 -28.52 15.05
CA ALA A 560 33.16 -28.07 13.97
C ALA A 560 32.72 -26.71 13.41
N ALA A 561 33.65 -26.03 12.73
CA ALA A 561 33.41 -24.68 12.20
C ALA A 561 32.33 -24.66 11.10
N ASP A 562 32.14 -25.77 10.38
CA ASP A 562 31.13 -25.89 9.33
C ASP A 562 29.70 -26.04 9.87
N GLU A 563 29.53 -26.23 11.19
CA GLU A 563 28.24 -26.26 11.90
C GLU A 563 27.94 -24.98 12.71
N LYS A 564 28.82 -23.96 12.63
CA LYS A 564 28.69 -22.70 13.39
C LYS A 564 28.23 -21.55 12.50
N TRP A 565 27.17 -20.87 12.94
CA TRP A 565 26.50 -19.82 12.18
C TRP A 565 26.42 -18.51 12.97
N ASN A 566 27.01 -17.47 12.40
CA ASN A 566 26.86 -16.11 12.89
C ASN A 566 25.52 -15.54 12.42
N ARG A 567 24.82 -14.88 13.34
CA ARG A 567 23.61 -14.11 13.04
C ARG A 567 24.00 -12.65 12.89
N ASN A 568 24.26 -12.23 11.65
CA ASN A 568 24.66 -10.87 11.34
C ASN A 568 23.41 -10.04 11.03
N PRO A 569 23.17 -8.91 11.73
CA PRO A 569 22.08 -7.99 11.39
C PRO A 569 22.17 -7.50 9.95
N ARG A 570 21.00 -7.18 9.37
CA ARG A 570 20.87 -6.56 8.05
C ARG A 570 21.60 -5.23 7.91
#